data_AF-A0A0N0V0X6-F1
#
_entry.id   AF-A0A0N0V0X6-F1
#
_cell.length_a   1.000
_cell.length_b   1.000
_cell.length_c   1.000
_cell.angle_alpha   90.00
_cell.angle_beta   90.00
_cell.angle_gamma   90.00
#
_symmetry.space_group_name_H-M   'P 1'
#
loop_
_entity.id
_entity.type
_entity.pdbx_description
1 polymer ?
#
loop_
_entity_poly.entity_id
_entity_poly.type
_entity_poly.pdbx_seq_one_letter_code
_entity_poly.pdbx_strand_id
1 'polypeptide(L)'
;MIHKAFNLLNDLSSNDEARLQARARERAIFNKRVELGYARQKGLEEGMEKGTLNTQIAIAKNLKQMGMTDDQISQTTSLDISKIQNIDE
;
A
#
# COMPACT_ATOMS: atom_id res chain seq x y z
N MET A 1 45.76 35.74 -15.98
CA MET A 1 45.22 35.16 -14.72
C MET A 1 43.71 34.92 -14.78
N ILE A 2 42.89 35.86 -15.27
CA ILE A 2 41.41 35.75 -15.32
C ILE A 2 40.90 34.51 -16.08
N HIS A 3 41.46 34.19 -17.25
CA HIS A 3 41.08 33.00 -18.02
C HIS A 3 41.29 31.67 -17.28
N LYS A 4 42.33 31.58 -16.44
CA LYS A 4 42.65 30.35 -15.69
C LYS A 4 41.67 30.15 -14.52
N ALA A 5 41.27 31.23 -13.88
CA ALA A 5 40.24 31.21 -12.82
C ALA A 5 38.85 30.88 -13.38
N PHE A 6 38.51 31.41 -14.57
CA PHE A 6 37.25 31.10 -15.26
C PHE A 6 37.15 29.61 -15.61
N ASN A 7 38.20 29.03 -16.20
CA ASN A 7 38.21 27.61 -16.56
C ASN A 7 38.11 26.70 -15.33
N LEU A 8 38.84 27.02 -14.25
CA LEU A 8 38.74 26.26 -12.99
C LEU A 8 37.32 26.30 -12.40
N LEU A 9 36.67 27.46 -12.45
CA LEU A 9 35.30 27.61 -11.93
C LEU A 9 34.28 26.85 -12.80
N ASN A 10 34.48 26.83 -14.12
CA ASN A 10 33.64 26.06 -15.04
C ASN A 10 33.80 24.55 -14.85
N ASP A 11 35.02 24.05 -14.63
CA ASP A 11 35.29 22.63 -14.35
C ASP A 11 34.71 22.21 -12.99
N LEU A 12 34.84 23.06 -11.95
CA LEU A 12 34.20 22.82 -10.65
C LEU A 12 32.68 22.83 -10.78
N SER A 13 32.10 23.82 -11.48
CA SER A 13 30.65 23.90 -11.73
C SER A 13 30.14 22.67 -12.49
N SER A 14 30.87 22.22 -13.51
CA SER A 14 30.53 21.02 -14.29
C SER A 14 30.53 19.76 -13.42
N ASN A 15 31.51 19.64 -12.51
CA ASN A 15 31.56 18.54 -11.54
C ASN A 15 30.45 18.66 -10.48
N ASP A 16 30.08 19.88 -10.09
CA ASP A 16 29.00 20.14 -9.14
C ASP A 16 27.64 19.78 -9.72
N GLU A 17 27.40 20.13 -10.99
CA GLU A 17 26.22 19.71 -11.75
C GLU A 17 26.15 18.20 -11.87
N ALA A 18 27.25 17.53 -12.23
CA ALA A 18 27.31 16.07 -12.31
C ALA A 18 26.96 15.41 -10.96
N ARG A 19 27.48 15.93 -9.84
CA ARG A 19 27.14 15.45 -8.49
C ARG A 19 25.68 15.72 -8.13
N LEU A 20 25.14 16.87 -8.51
CA LEU A 20 23.74 17.21 -8.27
C LEU A 20 22.82 16.26 -9.05
N GLN A 21 23.13 15.98 -10.31
CA GLN A 21 22.38 15.04 -11.14
C GLN A 21 22.46 13.61 -10.58
N ALA A 22 23.63 13.17 -10.12
CA ALA A 22 23.78 11.87 -9.47
C ALA A 22 22.90 11.76 -8.21
N ARG A 23 22.94 12.77 -7.34
CA ARG A 23 22.10 12.84 -6.14
C ARG A 23 20.61 12.86 -6.47
N ALA A 24 20.21 13.60 -7.51
CA ALA A 24 18.82 13.65 -7.95
C ALA A 24 18.32 12.28 -8.41
N ARG A 25 19.14 11.53 -9.17
CA ARG A 25 18.85 10.16 -9.60
C ARG A 25 18.75 9.21 -8.41
N GLU A 26 19.71 9.25 -7.50
CA GLU A 26 19.69 8.43 -6.28
C GLU A 26 18.44 8.68 -5.44
N ARG A 27 18.07 9.95 -5.26
CA ARG A 27 16.82 10.33 -4.58
C ARG A 27 15.58 9.82 -5.30
N ALA A 28 15.53 9.94 -6.63
CA ALA A 28 14.41 9.43 -7.41
C ALA A 28 14.26 7.91 -7.28
N ILE A 29 15.37 7.16 -7.35
CA ILE A 29 15.39 5.70 -7.16
C ILE A 29 14.93 5.33 -5.75
N PHE A 30 15.45 6.02 -4.74
CA PHE A 30 15.07 5.80 -3.34
C PHE A 30 13.58 6.05 -3.12
N ASN A 31 13.08 7.22 -3.56
CA ASN A 31 11.67 7.57 -3.44
C ASN A 31 10.79 6.54 -4.12
N LYS A 32 11.17 6.09 -5.33
CA LYS A 32 10.39 5.07 -6.04
C LYS A 32 10.37 3.74 -5.30
N ARG A 33 11.48 3.34 -4.69
CA ARG A 33 11.56 2.12 -3.88
C ARG A 33 10.66 2.21 -2.66
N VAL A 34 10.66 3.35 -1.97
CA VAL A 34 9.79 3.59 -0.80
C VAL A 34 8.32 3.56 -1.21
N GLU A 35 7.95 4.25 -2.29
CA GLU A 35 6.59 4.27 -2.83
C GLU A 35 6.10 2.86 -3.18
N LEU A 36 6.91 2.06 -3.88
CA LEU A 36 6.59 0.68 -4.23
C LEU A 36 6.47 -0.21 -2.98
N GLY A 37 7.35 -0.02 -1.99
CA GLY A 37 7.28 -0.73 -0.72
C GLY A 37 5.97 -0.45 0.02
N TYR A 38 5.61 0.82 0.13
CA TYR A 38 4.36 1.26 0.75
C TYR A 38 3.13 0.71 0.01
N ALA A 39 3.10 0.81 -1.32
CA ALA A 39 1.99 0.30 -2.13
C ALA A 39 1.81 -1.22 -1.97
N ARG A 40 2.90 -1.99 -1.90
CA ARG A 40 2.85 -3.44 -1.65
C ARG A 40 2.32 -3.76 -0.26
N GLN A 41 2.82 -3.08 0.77
CA GLN A 41 2.37 -3.30 2.14
C GLN A 41 0.88 -3.00 2.28
N LYS A 42 0.43 -1.84 1.79
CA LYS A 42 -0.97 -1.45 1.84
C LYS A 42 -1.85 -2.40 1.03
N GLY A 43 -1.40 -2.84 -0.14
CA GLY A 43 -2.12 -3.83 -0.94
C GLY A 43 -2.27 -5.19 -0.25
N LEU A 44 -1.26 -5.63 0.50
CA LEU A 44 -1.34 -6.86 1.31
C LEU A 44 -2.31 -6.69 2.49
N GLU A 45 -2.25 -5.57 3.20
CA GLU A 45 -3.15 -5.25 4.31
C GLU A 45 -4.62 -5.22 3.84
N GLU A 46 -4.92 -4.43 2.81
CA GLU A 46 -6.27 -4.37 2.22
C GLU A 46 -6.72 -5.74 1.69
N GLY A 47 -5.81 -6.53 1.11
CA GLY A 47 -6.09 -7.87 0.62
C GLY A 47 -6.47 -8.83 1.74
N MET A 48 -5.75 -8.79 2.86
CA MET A 48 -6.03 -9.61 4.04
C MET A 48 -7.35 -9.22 4.71
N GLU A 49 -7.63 -7.93 4.85
CA GLU A 49 -8.90 -7.43 5.39
C GLU A 49 -10.08 -7.87 4.51
N LYS A 50 -9.99 -7.66 3.18
CA LYS A 50 -11.02 -8.09 2.23
C LYS A 50 -11.20 -9.60 2.24
N GLY A 51 -10.10 -10.38 2.29
CA GLY A 51 -10.15 -11.83 2.35
C GLY A 51 -10.82 -12.35 3.63
N THR A 52 -10.50 -11.73 4.76
CA THR A 52 -11.11 -12.06 6.06
C THR A 52 -12.60 -11.78 6.03
N LEU A 53 -13.01 -10.58 5.58
CA LEU A 53 -14.42 -10.20 5.48
C LEU A 53 -15.20 -11.11 4.52
N ASN A 54 -14.64 -11.40 3.34
CA ASN A 54 -15.27 -12.30 2.37
C ASN A 54 -15.45 -13.71 2.94
N THR A 55 -14.47 -14.21 3.70
CA THR A 55 -14.55 -15.51 4.35
C THR A 55 -15.63 -15.52 5.44
N GLN A 56 -15.70 -14.48 6.27
CA GLN A 56 -16.75 -14.32 7.27
C GLN A 56 -18.14 -14.32 6.62
N ILE A 57 -18.32 -13.59 5.52
CA ILE A 57 -19.58 -13.53 4.76
C ILE A 57 -19.92 -14.91 4.16
N ALA A 58 -18.95 -15.60 3.57
CA ALA A 58 -19.17 -16.93 3.01
C ALA A 58 -19.57 -17.96 4.08
N ILE A 59 -18.93 -17.90 5.26
CA ILE A 59 -19.32 -18.73 6.40
C ILE A 59 -20.74 -18.37 6.84
N ALA A 60 -21.05 -17.08 7.02
CA ALA A 60 -22.38 -16.63 7.41
C ALA A 60 -23.49 -17.10 6.44
N LYS A 61 -23.23 -17.08 5.12
CA LYS A 61 -24.13 -17.65 4.11
C LYS A 61 -24.40 -19.13 4.35
N ASN A 62 -23.35 -19.92 4.53
CA ASN A 62 -23.49 -21.35 4.78
C ASN A 62 -24.27 -21.62 6.08
N LEU A 63 -24.01 -20.85 7.14
CA LEU A 63 -24.73 -20.99 8.42
C LEU A 63 -26.21 -20.59 8.31
N LYS A 64 -26.54 -19.55 7.55
CA LYS A 64 -27.94 -19.19 7.21
C LYS A 64 -28.64 -20.34 6.50
N GLN A 65 -28.00 -20.93 5.48
CA GLN A 65 -28.55 -22.08 4.74
C GLN A 65 -28.73 -23.32 5.63
N MET A 66 -27.95 -23.45 6.71
CA MET A 66 -28.12 -24.50 7.72
C MET A 66 -29.21 -24.17 8.77
N GLY A 67 -29.87 -23.02 8.67
CA GLY A 67 -30.97 -22.62 9.55
C GLY A 67 -30.53 -22.03 10.89
N MET A 68 -29.28 -21.56 11.02
CA MET A 68 -28.84 -20.84 12.21
C MET A 68 -29.47 -19.44 12.30
N THR A 69 -29.67 -18.93 13.52
CA THR A 69 -30.21 -17.58 13.72
C THR A 69 -29.14 -16.50 13.52
N ASP A 70 -29.55 -15.29 13.13
CA ASP A 70 -28.65 -14.16 12.94
C ASP A 70 -27.77 -13.88 14.18
N ASP A 71 -28.31 -14.06 15.39
CA ASP A 71 -27.57 -13.90 16.64
C ASP A 71 -26.43 -14.93 16.78
N GLN A 72 -26.69 -16.20 16.45
CA GLN A 72 -25.68 -17.26 16.49
C GLN A 72 -24.59 -17.05 15.44
N ILE A 73 -24.99 -16.59 14.26
CA ILE A 73 -24.08 -16.28 13.16
C ILE A 73 -23.20 -15.08 13.53
N SER A 74 -23.77 -14.04 14.16
CA SER A 74 -23.04 -12.87 14.64
C SER A 74 -21.96 -13.26 15.66
N GLN A 75 -22.31 -14.10 16.63
CA GLN A 75 -21.36 -14.61 17.63
C GLN A 75 -20.23 -15.43 17.00
N THR A 76 -20.50 -16.19 15.95
CA THR A 76 -19.52 -17.10 15.33
C THR A 76 -18.61 -16.39 14.32
N THR A 77 -19.17 -15.46 13.53
CA THR A 77 -18.48 -14.81 12.41
C THR A 77 -17.92 -13.44 12.77
N SER A 78 -18.26 -12.91 13.95
CA SER A 78 -17.95 -11.53 14.37
C SER A 78 -18.50 -10.47 13.41
N LEU A 79 -19.52 -10.81 12.61
CA LEU A 79 -20.25 -9.86 11.79
C LEU A 79 -21.39 -9.23 12.59
N ASP A 80 -21.64 -7.96 12.34
CA ASP A 80 -22.83 -7.29 12.88
C ASP A 80 -24.10 -7.94 12.33
N ILE A 81 -25.14 -8.00 13.16
CA ILE A 81 -26.46 -8.53 12.78
C ILE A 81 -27.00 -7.81 11.54
N SER A 82 -26.81 -6.49 11.46
CA SER A 82 -27.24 -5.70 10.30
C SER A 82 -26.55 -6.16 9.01
N LYS A 83 -25.28 -6.54 9.05
CA LYS A 83 -24.57 -7.09 7.89
C LYS A 83 -25.14 -8.45 7.53
N ILE A 84 -25.38 -9.33 8.50
CA ILE A 84 -25.92 -10.68 8.30
C ILE A 84 -27.33 -10.64 7.67
N GLN A 85 -28.17 -9.71 8.09
CA GLN A 85 -29.52 -9.52 7.52
C GLN A 85 -29.48 -9.11 6.06
N ASN A 86 -28.48 -8.31 5.66
CA ASN A 86 -28.25 -7.91 4.28
C ASN A 86 -27.45 -8.93 3.46
N ILE A 87 -27.06 -10.07 4.05
CA ILE A 87 -26.53 -11.20 3.28
C ILE A 87 -27.73 -11.87 2.60
N ASP A 88 -27.86 -11.62 1.29
CA ASP A 88 -28.79 -12.33 0.41
C ASP A 88 -28.63 -13.85 0.58
N GLU A 89 -29.77 -14.56 0.67
CA GLU A 89 -29.88 -16.01 0.84
C GLU A 89 -29.12 -16.83 -0.22
#